data_AF-X1BM02-F1
#
_entry.id   AF-X1BM02-F1
#
_cell.length_a   1.000
_cell.length_b   1.000
_cell.length_c   1.000
_cell.angle_alpha   90.00
_cell.angle_beta   90.00
_cell.angle_gamma   90.00
#
_symmetry.space_group_name_H-M   'P 1'
#
loop_
_entity.id
_entity.type
_entity.pdbx_description
1 polymer ?
#
loop_
_entity_poly.entity_id
_entity_poly.type
_entity_poly.pdbx_seq_one_letter_code
_entity_poly.pdbx_strand_id
1 'polypeptide(L)' 'MEVKPFKAFRFDAGVVGDVGNCIAPPYDCLSPSQQQQLYEKASTISCG' A
#
# COMPACT_ATOMS: atom_id res chain seq x y z
N MET A 1 30.41 6.64 9.64
CA MET A 1 28.96 6.37 9.49
C MET A 1 28.86 5.02 8.81
N GLU A 2 28.36 4.00 9.51
CA GLU A 2 28.27 2.62 9.00
C GLU A 2 26.79 2.32 8.71
N VAL A 3 26.45 2.11 7.44
CA VAL A 3 25.07 1.79 7.03
C VAL A 3 24.86 0.28 7.22
N LYS A 4 23.91 -0.10 8.09
CA LYS A 4 23.55 -1.50 8.31
C LYS A 4 22.27 -1.85 7.54
N PRO A 5 22.27 -2.95 6.75
CA PRO A 5 21.06 -3.40 6.07
C PRO A 5 20.02 -3.89 7.09
N PHE A 6 18.76 -3.58 6.86
CA PHE A 6 17.65 -4.14 7.61
C PHE A 6 16.92 -5.17 6.75
N LYS A 7 16.36 -6.20 7.39
CA LYS A 7 15.56 -7.21 6.70
C LYS A 7 14.17 -6.63 6.41
N ALA A 8 13.90 -6.31 5.16
CA ALA A 8 12.59 -5.87 4.71
C ALA A 8 11.64 -7.07 4.53
N PHE A 9 10.38 -6.89 4.91
CA PHE A 9 9.29 -7.76 4.46
C PHE A 9 8.83 -7.28 3.09
N ARG A 10 8.59 -8.22 2.17
CA ARG A 10 8.06 -7.94 0.83
C ARG A 10 6.77 -8.72 0.63
N PHE A 11 5.84 -8.14 -0.13
CA PHE A 11 4.67 -8.86 -0.59
C PHE A 11 5.08 -9.92 -1.61
N ASP A 12 4.43 -11.09 -1.52
CA ASP A 12 4.57 -12.12 -2.53
C ASP A 12 3.68 -11.78 -3.73
N ALA A 13 4.30 -11.39 -4.85
CA ALA A 13 3.59 -11.01 -6.07
C ALA A 13 2.72 -12.14 -6.65
N GLY A 14 3.05 -13.42 -6.39
CA GLY A 14 2.21 -14.54 -6.81
C GLY A 14 0.90 -14.64 -6.01
N VAL A 15 0.85 -14.05 -4.82
CA VAL A 15 -0.34 -14.01 -3.96
C VAL A 15 -1.09 -12.69 -4.14
N VAL A 16 -0.39 -11.55 -4.14
CA VAL A 16 -1.03 -10.22 -4.16
C VAL A 16 -1.32 -9.69 -5.57
N GLY A 17 -0.74 -10.29 -6.60
CA GLY A 17 -0.78 -9.74 -7.95
C GLY A 17 0.01 -8.43 -8.04
N ASP A 18 -0.70 -7.32 -8.16
CA ASP A 18 -0.08 -5.99 -8.25
C ASP A 18 0.25 -5.44 -6.85
N VAL A 19 1.55 -5.48 -6.51
CA VAL A 19 2.10 -4.96 -5.26
C VAL A 19 1.78 -3.47 -5.04
N GLY A 20 1.58 -2.69 -6.11
CA GLY A 20 1.19 -1.28 -6.02
C GLY A 20 -0.14 -1.07 -5.29
N ASN A 21 -1.06 -2.04 -5.39
CA ASN A 21 -2.34 -1.99 -4.69
C ASN A 21 -2.21 -2.25 -3.18
N CYS A 22 -1.10 -2.82 -2.71
CA CYS A 22 -0.83 -3.06 -1.30
C CYS A 22 -0.15 -1.87 -0.61
N ILE A 23 0.24 -0.84 -1.37
CA ILE A 23 0.96 0.32 -0.85
C ILE A 23 -0.01 1.51 -0.81
N ALA A 24 -0.34 1.97 0.39
CA ALA A 24 -1.06 3.23 0.54
C ALA A 24 -0.09 4.41 0.31
N PRO A 25 -0.49 5.42 -0.48
CA PRO A 25 0.27 6.67 -0.56
C PRO A 25 0.29 7.34 0.82
N PRO A 26 1.36 8.10 1.16
CA PRO A 26 1.47 8.76 2.46
C PRO A 26 0.28 9.68 2.70
N TYR A 27 -0.38 9.49 3.85
CA TYR A 27 -1.63 10.17 4.19
C TYR A 27 -1.49 11.69 4.34
N ASP A 28 -0.27 12.18 4.57
CA ASP A 28 0.03 13.61 4.71
C ASP A 28 -0.21 14.42 3.42
N CYS A 29 -0.37 13.75 2.28
CA CYS A 29 -0.57 14.38 0.97
C CYS A 29 -2.00 14.25 0.43
N LEU A 30 -2.94 13.68 1.18
CA LEU A 30 -4.29 13.38 0.69
C LEU A 30 -5.29 14.45 1.14
N SER A 31 -6.03 15.01 0.18
CA SER A 31 -7.24 15.78 0.48
C SER A 31 -8.36 14.86 1.00
N PRO A 32 -9.39 15.40 1.67
CA PRO A 32 -10.56 14.62 2.09
C PRO A 32 -11.25 13.86 0.93
N SER A 33 -11.25 14.42 -0.29
CA SER A 33 -11.81 13.75 -1.46
C SER A 33 -10.95 12.58 -1.94
N GLN A 34 -9.63 12.71 -1.89
CA GLN A 34 -8.71 11.62 -2.23
C GLN A 34 -8.78 10.48 -1.21
N GLN A 35 -8.96 10.81 0.07
CA GLN A 35 -9.17 9.83 1.13
C GLN A 35 -10.47 9.03 0.89
N GLN A 36 -11.57 9.71 0.55
CA GLN A 36 -12.84 9.05 0.24
C GLN A 36 -12.73 8.08 -0.94
N GLN A 37 -12.05 8.50 -2.02
CA GLN A 37 -11.79 7.63 -3.17
C GLN A 37 -10.95 6.40 -2.82
N LEU A 38 -9.99 6.54 -1.89
CA LEU A 38 -9.21 5.39 -1.42
C LEU A 38 -10.06 4.43 -0.58
N TYR A 39 -10.97 4.92 0.25
CA TYR A 39 -11.90 4.05 0.98
C TYR A 39 -12.85 3.30 0.07
N GLU A 40 -13.37 3.93 -0.98
CA GLU A 40 -14.21 3.28 -2.00
C GLU A 40 -13.43 2.21 -2.79
N LYS A 41 -12.15 2.45 -3.07
CA LYS A 41 -11.28 1.44 -3.69
C LYS A 41 -11.02 0.28 -2.72
N ALA A 42 -10.68 0.56 -1.47
CA ALA A 42 -10.39 -0.46 -0.46
C ALA A 42 -11.60 -1.34 -0.15
N SER A 43 -12.83 -0.80 -0.16
CA SER A 43 -14.05 -1.61 -0.01
C SER A 43 -14.33 -2.54 -1.19
N THR A 44 -13.66 -2.32 -2.32
CA THR A 44 -13.75 -3.15 -3.53
C THR A 44 -12.62 -4.19 -3.61
N ILE A 45 -11.54 -4.04 -2.81
CA ILE A 45 -10.49 -5.04 -2.70
C ILE A 45 -10.98 -6.12 -1.74
N SER A 46 -11.76 -7.09 -2.23
CA SER A 46 -11.94 -8.34 -1.51
C SER A 46 -10.58 -9.00 -1.44
N CYS A 47 -9.97 -9.05 -0.26
CA CYS A 47 -9.00 -10.11 0.04
C CYS A 47 -9.73 -11.44 -0.14
N GLY A 48 -9.54 -12.05 -1.31
CA GLY A 48 -9.84 -13.45 -1.57
C GLY A 48 -8.63 -14.30 -1.24
#